data_AF-A0A9E3QDI0-F1
#
_entry.id   AF-A0A9E3QDI0-F1
#
_cell.length_a   1.000
_cell.length_b   1.000
_cell.length_c   1.000
_cell.angle_alpha   90.00
_cell.angle_beta   90.00
_cell.angle_gamma   90.00
#
_symmetry.space_group_name_H-M   'P 1'
#
loop_
_entity.id
_entity.type
_entity.pdbx_description
1 polymer ?
#
loop_
_entity_poly.entity_id
_entity_poly.type
_entity_poly.pdbx_seq_one_letter_code
_entity_poly.pdbx_strand_id
1 'polypeptide(L)'
;MLLEGHPADWFGLGGGTSVQVINSDFPAVTAEADKILFVEAPAPWISMSRPSRAIRQTDLPQRLLRYNALLNIRYGVPIHLVVKTKHFINKKLADRLLKGIEAMEDSVTYQAILEKGQFVGRLQEARSTLIRQGTQKFQAPSEAIQQRIEAIDDLERLEQLLDRVLDAMAWDDLLADR
;
A
#
# COMPACT_ATOMS: atom_id res chain seq x y z
N MET A 1 -2.07 -4.14 -1.33
CA MET A 1 -2.76 -2.83 -1.51
C MET A 1 -3.43 -2.43 -0.19
N LEU A 2 -3.60 -1.16 0.17
CA LEU A 2 -4.20 -0.72 1.46
C LEU A 2 -5.55 -1.41 1.80
N LEU A 3 -6.36 -1.71 0.78
CA LEU A 3 -7.61 -2.49 0.86
C LEU A 3 -7.47 -3.95 1.34
N GLU A 4 -6.26 -4.51 1.29
CA GLU A 4 -5.96 -5.88 1.73
C GLU A 4 -5.36 -5.90 3.13
N GLY A 5 -4.54 -4.89 3.47
CA GLY A 5 -3.91 -4.77 4.78
C GLY A 5 -4.86 -4.28 5.87
N HIS A 6 -5.73 -3.32 5.56
CA HIS A 6 -6.60 -2.65 6.54
C HIS A 6 -8.04 -2.50 6.02
N PRO A 7 -8.81 -3.61 5.95
CA PRO A 7 -10.15 -3.63 5.37
C PRO A 7 -11.21 -2.90 6.21
N ALA A 8 -11.01 -2.79 7.53
CA ALA A 8 -11.95 -2.13 8.44
C ALA A 8 -11.95 -0.60 8.29
N ASP A 9 -10.78 -0.02 8.08
CA ASP A 9 -10.54 1.43 8.01
C ASP A 9 -11.39 2.13 6.93
N TRP A 10 -11.71 1.42 5.84
CA TRP A 10 -12.56 1.94 4.76
C TRP A 10 -14.01 2.18 5.17
N PHE A 11 -14.55 1.36 6.07
CA PHE A 11 -15.95 1.46 6.50
C PHE A 11 -16.11 2.49 7.63
N GLY A 12 -15.04 2.78 8.37
CA GLY A 12 -14.99 3.89 9.32
C GLY A 12 -15.13 5.27 8.65
N LEU A 13 -14.61 5.43 7.43
CA LEU A 13 -14.76 6.66 6.64
C LEU A 13 -16.22 6.92 6.19
N GLY A 14 -17.07 5.89 6.18
CA GLY A 14 -18.48 5.97 5.79
C GLY A 14 -19.48 6.16 6.94
N GLY A 15 -19.00 6.41 8.17
CA GLY A 15 -19.86 6.62 9.35
C GLY A 15 -20.30 5.35 10.08
N GLY A 16 -19.70 4.20 9.80
CA GLY A 16 -19.87 2.99 10.62
C GLY A 16 -19.17 3.17 11.97
N THR A 17 -19.90 3.00 13.07
CA THR A 17 -19.38 3.22 14.44
C THR A 17 -18.42 2.13 14.90
N SER A 18 -18.50 0.92 14.32
CA SER A 18 -17.59 -0.20 14.59
C SER A 18 -17.65 -1.22 13.44
N VAL A 19 -16.51 -1.75 13.02
CA VAL A 19 -16.42 -2.73 11.92
C VAL A 19 -15.63 -3.92 12.42
N GLN A 20 -16.29 -5.06 12.54
CA GLN A 20 -15.68 -6.31 12.99
C GLN A 20 -15.38 -7.20 11.79
N VAL A 21 -14.12 -7.63 11.66
CA VAL A 21 -13.74 -8.63 10.66
C VAL A 21 -14.18 -9.99 11.19
N ILE A 22 -15.13 -10.64 10.52
CA ILE A 22 -15.56 -11.99 10.87
C ILE A 22 -14.85 -12.96 9.93
N ASN A 23 -14.03 -13.86 10.48
CA ASN A 23 -13.49 -14.94 9.67
C ASN A 23 -14.64 -15.87 9.25
N SER A 24 -14.74 -16.13 7.96
CA SER A 24 -15.80 -16.95 7.38
C SER A 24 -15.29 -18.35 7.08
N ASP A 25 -14.95 -19.10 8.12
CA ASP A 25 -14.74 -20.54 7.97
C ASP A 25 -16.10 -21.17 7.71
N PHE A 26 -16.43 -21.42 6.44
CA PHE A 26 -17.56 -22.23 6.01
C PHE A 26 -17.03 -23.62 5.64
N PRO A 27 -17.22 -24.65 6.48
CA PRO A 27 -16.70 -25.99 6.22
C PRO A 27 -17.31 -26.64 4.96
N ALA A 28 -18.51 -26.20 4.55
CA ALA A 28 -19.25 -26.80 3.43
C ALA A 28 -18.98 -26.17 2.06
N VAL A 29 -18.26 -25.04 2.01
CA VAL A 29 -17.86 -24.41 0.75
C VAL A 29 -16.47 -23.83 0.95
N THR A 30 -15.44 -24.60 0.60
CA THR A 30 -14.07 -24.10 0.41
C THR A 30 -14.10 -23.05 -0.69
N ALA A 31 -14.37 -21.80 -0.35
CA ALA A 31 -14.01 -20.71 -1.25
C ALA A 31 -13.42 -19.53 -0.50
N GLU A 32 -12.39 -19.04 -1.17
CA GLU A 32 -11.74 -17.74 -1.16
C GLU A 32 -12.74 -16.55 -1.21
N ALA A 33 -13.67 -16.47 -0.27
CA ALA A 33 -14.17 -15.17 0.16
C ALA A 33 -13.14 -14.68 1.18
N ASP A 34 -12.14 -13.93 0.73
CA ASP A 34 -10.99 -13.66 1.58
C ASP A 34 -11.37 -12.86 2.85
N LYS A 35 -12.44 -12.06 2.83
CA LYS A 35 -12.92 -11.30 4.01
C LYS A 35 -14.44 -11.07 4.01
N ILE A 36 -15.08 -11.47 5.10
CA ILE A 36 -16.44 -11.06 5.48
C ILE A 36 -16.33 -10.05 6.61
N LEU A 37 -17.02 -8.92 6.48
CA LEU A 37 -16.98 -7.84 7.45
C LEU A 37 -18.39 -7.62 7.99
N PHE A 38 -18.54 -7.65 9.31
CA PHE A 38 -19.77 -7.24 9.97
C PHE A 38 -19.65 -5.79 10.36
N VAL A 39 -20.58 -4.99 9.87
CA VAL A 39 -20.61 -3.54 10.11
C VAL A 39 -21.66 -3.28 11.16
N GLU A 40 -21.21 -2.90 12.36
CA GLU A 40 -22.08 -2.45 13.45
C GLU A 40 -22.49 -1.00 13.18
N ALA A 41 -23.78 -0.84 12.87
CA ALA A 41 -24.45 0.42 12.61
C ALA A 41 -25.88 0.34 13.18
N PRO A 42 -26.62 1.45 13.30
CA PRO A 42 -28.02 1.41 13.75
C PRO A 42 -28.91 0.41 12.99
N ALA A 43 -28.54 0.09 11.74
CA ALA A 43 -28.99 -1.09 11.02
C ALA A 43 -27.77 -1.94 10.62
N PRO A 44 -27.50 -3.09 11.26
CA PRO A 44 -26.31 -3.89 11.00
C PRO A 44 -26.40 -4.62 9.66
N TRP A 45 -25.25 -4.81 9.01
CA TRP A 45 -25.17 -5.50 7.72
C TRP A 45 -23.80 -6.14 7.51
N ILE A 46 -23.71 -7.04 6.52
CA ILE A 46 -22.47 -7.75 6.17
C ILE A 46 -21.94 -7.27 4.83
N SER A 47 -20.65 -6.89 4.80
CA SER A 47 -19.90 -6.68 3.56
C SER A 47 -19.15 -7.95 3.16
N MET A 48 -19.36 -8.43 1.94
CA MET A 48 -18.54 -9.49 1.35
C MET A 48 -17.61 -8.89 0.29
N SER A 49 -16.29 -9.05 0.46
CA SER A 49 -15.27 -8.58 -0.48
C SER A 49 -14.50 -9.74 -1.12
N ARG A 50 -14.28 -9.71 -2.44
CA ARG A 50 -13.49 -10.73 -3.17
C ARG A 50 -12.51 -10.10 -4.17
N PRO A 51 -11.29 -10.65 -4.36
CA PRO A 51 -10.35 -10.20 -5.39
C PRO A 51 -10.77 -10.56 -6.82
N SER A 52 -10.20 -9.83 -7.77
CA SER A 52 -10.51 -9.93 -9.20
C SER A 52 -10.10 -11.25 -9.87
N ARG A 53 -9.20 -12.02 -9.26
CA ARG A 53 -8.71 -13.30 -9.82
C ARG A 53 -9.84 -14.34 -9.89
N ALA A 54 -10.77 -14.30 -8.94
CA ALA A 54 -11.94 -15.17 -8.90
C ALA A 54 -13.02 -14.80 -9.93
N ILE A 55 -13.01 -13.57 -10.47
CA ILE A 55 -14.00 -13.12 -11.46
C ILE A 55 -13.83 -13.83 -12.81
N ARG A 56 -12.66 -14.43 -13.07
CA ARG A 56 -12.41 -15.22 -14.27
C ARG A 56 -13.06 -16.60 -14.24
N GLN A 57 -13.71 -16.98 -13.13
CA GLN A 57 -14.40 -18.25 -13.00
C GLN A 57 -15.82 -18.11 -13.56
N THR A 58 -16.20 -18.97 -14.50
CA THR A 58 -17.48 -18.95 -15.21
C THR A 58 -18.69 -19.26 -14.31
N ASP A 59 -18.46 -19.81 -13.12
CA ASP A 59 -19.47 -20.15 -12.10
C ASP A 59 -19.72 -19.02 -11.07
N LEU A 60 -19.05 -17.88 -11.21
CA LEU A 60 -19.05 -16.79 -10.24
C LEU A 60 -20.46 -16.27 -9.87
N PRO A 61 -21.40 -16.02 -10.80
CA PRO A 61 -22.73 -15.51 -10.45
C PRO A 61 -23.52 -16.49 -9.58
N GLN A 62 -23.46 -17.78 -9.91
CA GLN A 62 -24.20 -18.83 -9.20
C GLN A 62 -23.64 -19.04 -7.80
N ARG A 63 -22.32 -18.96 -7.65
CA ARG A 63 -21.66 -19.02 -6.33
C ARG A 63 -21.94 -17.80 -5.49
N LEU A 64 -21.90 -16.60 -6.06
CA LEU A 64 -22.26 -15.36 -5.37
C LEU A 64 -23.68 -15.41 -4.80
N LEU A 65 -24.63 -15.91 -5.59
CA LEU A 65 -26.01 -16.11 -5.14
C LEU A 65 -26.08 -17.10 -3.97
N ARG A 66 -25.39 -18.24 -4.08
CA ARG A 66 -25.34 -19.26 -3.00
C ARG A 66 -24.75 -18.68 -1.71
N TYR A 67 -23.70 -17.87 -1.80
CA TYR A 67 -23.09 -17.23 -0.62
C TYR A 67 -24.00 -16.20 0.02
N ASN A 68 -24.59 -15.31 -0.75
CA ASN A 68 -25.53 -14.32 -0.23
C ASN A 68 -26.67 -14.99 0.52
N ALA A 69 -27.21 -16.10 -0.01
CA ALA A 69 -28.25 -16.87 0.66
C ALA A 69 -27.75 -17.50 1.99
N LEU A 70 -26.58 -18.17 1.99
CA LEU A 70 -26.04 -18.81 3.19
C LEU A 70 -25.69 -17.80 4.29
N LEU A 71 -25.15 -16.63 3.94
CA LEU A 71 -24.82 -15.57 4.89
C LEU A 71 -26.08 -14.92 5.45
N ASN A 72 -27.07 -14.66 4.60
CA ASN A 72 -28.35 -14.12 5.05
C ASN A 72 -29.05 -15.09 6.02
N ILE A 73 -29.07 -16.39 5.73
CA ILE A 73 -29.63 -17.41 6.63
C ILE A 73 -28.87 -17.44 7.97
N ARG A 74 -27.54 -17.40 7.95
CA ARG A 74 -26.72 -17.54 9.16
C ARG A 74 -26.81 -16.33 10.08
N TYR A 75 -26.82 -15.12 9.52
CA TYR A 75 -26.67 -13.89 10.30
C TYR A 75 -27.96 -13.08 10.40
N GLY A 76 -28.98 -13.37 9.58
CA GLY A 76 -30.29 -12.71 9.65
C GLY A 76 -30.27 -11.21 9.29
N VAL A 77 -29.18 -10.71 8.71
CA VAL A 77 -28.99 -9.30 8.36
C VAL A 77 -28.85 -9.10 6.85
N PRO A 78 -29.11 -7.88 6.34
CA PRO A 78 -28.83 -7.54 4.94
C PRO A 78 -27.37 -7.79 4.57
N ILE A 79 -27.16 -8.33 3.35
CA ILE A 79 -25.83 -8.60 2.79
C ILE A 79 -25.55 -7.63 1.65
N HIS A 80 -24.49 -6.83 1.77
CA HIS A 80 -23.98 -5.98 0.71
C HIS A 80 -22.77 -6.64 0.05
N LEU A 81 -22.92 -6.97 -1.24
CA LEU A 81 -21.87 -7.58 -2.02
C LEU A 81 -21.01 -6.51 -2.72
N VAL A 82 -19.71 -6.50 -2.43
CA VAL A 82 -18.74 -5.64 -3.11
C VAL A 82 -17.79 -6.50 -3.95
N VAL A 83 -17.98 -6.46 -5.28
CA VAL A 83 -17.09 -7.14 -6.22
C VAL A 83 -15.97 -6.19 -6.64
N LYS A 84 -14.73 -6.51 -6.23
CA LYS A 84 -13.54 -5.73 -6.66
C LYS A 84 -13.10 -6.19 -8.04
N THR A 85 -13.36 -5.35 -9.03
CA THR A 85 -12.74 -5.46 -10.33
C THR A 85 -11.39 -4.75 -10.28
N LYS A 86 -10.31 -5.48 -10.56
CA LYS A 86 -8.97 -4.88 -10.78
C LYS A 86 -9.02 -4.22 -12.15
N HIS A 87 -9.81 -3.16 -12.29
CA HIS A 87 -9.74 -2.32 -13.46
C HIS A 87 -8.30 -1.84 -13.58
N PHE A 88 -7.70 -2.05 -14.75
CA PHE A 88 -6.47 -1.39 -15.12
C PHE A 88 -6.67 0.09 -14.87
N ILE A 89 -6.05 0.63 -13.82
CA ILE A 89 -5.90 2.08 -13.70
C ILE A 89 -5.00 2.45 -14.86
N ASN A 90 -5.61 2.79 -16.00
CA ASN A 90 -4.87 3.33 -17.11
C ASN A 90 -4.45 4.76 -16.74
N LYS A 91 -3.39 5.26 -17.40
CA LYS A 91 -2.84 6.59 -17.10
C LYS A 91 -3.91 7.69 -17.09
N LYS A 92 -4.86 7.66 -18.04
CA LYS A 92 -5.98 8.62 -18.10
C LYS A 92 -6.95 8.56 -16.91
N LEU A 93 -7.14 7.39 -16.30
CA LEU A 93 -7.95 7.24 -15.09
C LEU A 93 -7.15 7.67 -13.86
N ALA A 94 -5.86 7.31 -13.78
CA ALA A 94 -4.96 7.79 -12.73
C ALA A 94 -4.92 9.32 -12.70
N ASP A 95 -4.69 9.96 -13.84
CA ASP A 95 -4.61 11.43 -13.96
C ASP A 95 -5.91 12.11 -13.52
N ARG A 96 -7.07 11.51 -13.82
CA ARG A 96 -8.38 12.05 -13.40
C ARG A 96 -8.62 11.90 -11.90
N LEU A 97 -8.24 10.77 -11.32
CA LEU A 97 -8.35 10.55 -9.88
C LEU A 97 -7.40 11.47 -9.13
N LEU A 98 -6.15 11.60 -9.61
CA LEU A 98 -5.16 12.51 -9.03
C LEU A 98 -5.63 13.95 -9.02
N LYS A 99 -6.21 14.46 -10.11
CA LYS A 99 -6.81 15.81 -10.13
C LYS A 99 -7.89 16.03 -9.07
N GLY A 100 -8.71 15.01 -8.79
CA GLY A 100 -9.72 15.08 -7.73
C GLY A 100 -9.11 15.09 -6.32
N ILE A 101 -7.95 14.43 -6.15
CA ILE A 101 -7.20 14.39 -4.89
C ILE A 101 -6.36 15.66 -4.70
N GLU A 102 -5.81 16.24 -5.78
CA GLU A 102 -5.12 17.54 -5.77
C GLU A 102 -6.05 18.66 -5.31
N ALA A 103 -7.35 18.59 -5.61
CA ALA A 103 -8.34 19.52 -5.05
C ALA A 103 -8.50 19.40 -3.52
N MET A 104 -7.88 18.39 -2.89
CA MET A 104 -7.83 18.18 -1.44
C MET A 104 -6.47 18.59 -0.86
N GLU A 105 -5.73 19.48 -1.51
CA GLU A 105 -4.39 19.92 -1.08
C GLU A 105 -4.36 20.43 0.37
N ASP A 106 -5.44 21.04 0.85
CA ASP A 106 -5.58 21.50 2.24
C ASP A 106 -5.80 20.37 3.27
N SER A 107 -5.91 19.11 2.82
CA SER A 107 -6.07 17.96 3.71
C SER A 107 -4.76 17.62 4.41
N VAL A 108 -4.80 17.57 5.74
CA VAL A 108 -3.67 17.12 6.59
C VAL A 108 -3.16 15.74 6.16
N THR A 109 -4.06 14.82 5.79
CA THR A 109 -3.70 13.49 5.31
C THR A 109 -2.98 13.54 3.96
N TYR A 110 -3.39 14.44 3.06
CA TYR A 110 -2.74 14.61 1.76
C TYR A 110 -1.33 15.17 1.92
N GLN A 111 -1.16 16.21 2.75
CA GLN A 111 0.14 16.81 3.06
C GLN A 111 1.10 15.79 3.69
N ALA A 112 0.64 14.99 4.65
CA ALA A 112 1.47 13.95 5.26
C ALA A 112 1.98 12.91 4.24
N ILE A 113 1.15 12.54 3.26
CA ILE A 113 1.55 11.63 2.17
C ILE A 113 2.58 12.30 1.25
N LEU A 114 2.37 13.58 0.90
CA LEU A 114 3.31 14.34 0.09
C LEU A 114 4.67 14.49 0.77
N GLU A 115 4.70 14.90 2.03
CA GLU A 115 5.92 15.05 2.83
C GLU A 115 6.71 13.75 2.91
N LYS A 116 6.02 12.63 3.17
CA LYS A 116 6.63 11.29 3.16
C LYS A 116 7.21 10.95 1.79
N GLY A 117 6.49 11.24 0.71
CA GLY A 117 6.96 11.03 -0.66
C GLY A 117 8.20 11.86 -0.99
N GLN A 118 8.19 13.14 -0.62
CA GLN A 118 9.33 14.05 -0.80
C GLN A 118 10.55 13.60 0.01
N PHE A 119 10.36 13.12 1.24
CA PHE A 119 11.44 12.57 2.05
C PHE A 119 12.08 11.34 1.39
N VAL A 120 11.27 10.38 0.95
CA VAL A 120 11.76 9.20 0.22
C VAL A 120 12.49 9.60 -1.07
N GLY A 121 11.96 10.59 -1.80
CA GLY A 121 12.60 11.12 -3.01
C GLY A 121 13.98 11.72 -2.74
N ARG A 122 14.10 12.57 -1.72
CA ARG A 122 15.38 13.17 -1.29
C ARG A 122 16.41 12.10 -0.90
N LEU A 123 15.98 11.08 -0.18
CA LEU A 123 16.84 9.96 0.23
C LEU A 123 17.39 9.20 -0.99
N GLN A 124 16.53 8.90 -1.98
CA GLN A 124 16.94 8.24 -3.21
C GLN A 124 17.86 9.11 -4.07
N GLU A 125 17.60 10.41 -4.14
CA GLU A 125 18.43 11.38 -4.85
C GLU A 125 19.81 11.51 -4.21
N ALA A 126 19.89 11.60 -2.88
CA ALA A 126 21.15 11.68 -2.15
C ALA A 126 22.01 10.41 -2.38
N ARG A 127 21.41 9.22 -2.27
CA ARG A 127 22.09 7.94 -2.58
C ARG A 127 22.60 7.89 -4.02
N SER A 128 21.75 8.26 -4.97
CA SER A 128 22.11 8.26 -6.40
C SER A 128 23.23 9.24 -6.70
N THR A 129 23.19 10.42 -6.07
CA THR A 129 24.24 11.44 -6.20
C THR A 129 25.55 10.97 -5.58
N LEU A 130 25.50 10.34 -4.41
CA LEU A 130 26.67 9.79 -3.71
C LEU A 130 27.34 8.71 -4.56
N ILE A 131 26.56 7.78 -5.10
CA ILE A 131 27.06 6.73 -6.01
C ILE A 131 27.69 7.36 -7.25
N ARG A 132 27.02 8.33 -7.89
CA ARG A 132 27.53 8.99 -9.09
C ARG A 132 28.86 9.71 -8.84
N GLN A 133 28.94 10.53 -7.79
CA GLN A 133 30.16 11.27 -7.45
C GLN A 133 31.28 10.34 -7.00
N GLY A 134 31.00 9.38 -6.12
CA GLY A 134 32.01 8.42 -5.69
C GLY A 134 32.48 7.52 -6.83
N THR A 135 31.63 7.18 -7.81
CA THR A 135 32.07 6.42 -9.00
C THR A 135 33.05 7.21 -9.85
N GLN A 136 32.88 8.53 -9.96
CA GLN A 136 33.81 9.40 -10.68
C GLN A 136 35.19 9.46 -10.00
N LYS A 137 35.25 9.34 -8.67
CA LYS A 137 36.50 9.49 -7.89
C LYS A 137 37.18 8.15 -7.57
N PHE A 138 36.40 7.14 -7.18
CA PHE A 138 36.88 5.87 -6.61
C PHE A 138 36.63 4.65 -7.52
N GLN A 139 36.07 4.85 -8.72
CA GLN A 139 35.53 3.80 -9.58
C GLN A 139 34.24 3.17 -9.03
N ALA A 140 33.64 2.26 -9.80
CA ALA A 140 32.35 1.66 -9.46
C ALA A 140 32.39 0.97 -8.08
N PRO A 141 31.40 1.20 -7.20
CA PRO A 141 31.34 0.53 -5.90
C PRO A 141 31.12 -0.97 -6.05
N SER A 142 31.60 -1.75 -5.09
CA SER A 142 31.22 -3.16 -4.98
C SER A 142 29.76 -3.29 -4.55
N GLU A 143 29.16 -4.47 -4.78
CA GLU A 143 27.78 -4.75 -4.34
C GLU A 143 27.59 -4.54 -2.83
N ALA A 144 28.60 -4.88 -2.02
CA ALA A 144 28.59 -4.66 -0.58
C ALA A 144 28.55 -3.16 -0.21
N ILE A 145 29.29 -2.31 -0.93
CA ILE A 145 29.29 -0.85 -0.73
C ILE A 145 27.94 -0.27 -1.15
N GLN A 146 27.40 -0.73 -2.28
CA GLN A 146 26.11 -0.27 -2.78
C GLN A 146 24.98 -0.60 -1.79
N GLN A 147 24.93 -1.84 -1.28
CA GLN A 147 23.95 -2.25 -0.26
C GLN A 147 24.10 -1.43 1.03
N ARG A 148 25.33 -1.12 1.46
CA ARG A 148 25.57 -0.26 2.63
C ARG A 148 25.00 1.13 2.43
N ILE A 149 25.18 1.74 1.25
CA ILE A 149 24.62 3.07 0.92
C ILE A 149 23.09 3.02 0.84
N GLU A 150 22.55 1.97 0.21
CA GLU A 150 21.09 1.77 0.08
C GLU A 150 20.40 1.55 1.44
N ALA A 151 21.12 1.02 2.43
CA ALA A 151 20.61 0.82 3.79
C ALA A 151 20.64 2.10 4.67
N ILE A 152 21.24 3.20 4.22
CA ILE A 152 21.29 4.45 5.01
C ILE A 152 19.96 5.19 4.86
N ASP A 153 19.07 5.07 5.84
CA ASP A 153 17.77 5.76 5.86
C ASP A 153 17.82 7.17 6.50
N ASP A 154 19.01 7.64 6.83
CA ASP A 154 19.26 8.97 7.37
C ASP A 154 19.75 9.92 6.26
N LEU A 155 18.92 10.93 5.96
CA LEU A 155 19.23 11.92 4.93
C LEU A 155 20.44 12.79 5.31
N GLU A 156 20.54 13.21 6.57
CA GLU A 156 21.63 14.08 7.03
C GLU A 156 22.97 13.34 6.93
N ARG A 157 22.98 12.05 7.29
CA ARG A 157 24.16 11.21 7.12
C ARG A 157 24.58 11.11 5.65
N LEU A 158 23.63 10.98 4.72
CA LEU A 158 23.95 10.93 3.28
C LEU A 158 24.52 12.26 2.77
N GLU A 159 23.99 13.39 3.24
CA GLU A 159 24.50 14.73 2.90
C GLU A 159 25.93 14.94 3.44
N GLN A 160 26.21 14.52 4.68
CA GLN A 160 27.57 14.54 5.23
C GLN A 160 28.52 13.65 4.45
N LEU A 161 28.07 12.48 3.99
CA LEU A 161 28.87 11.61 3.13
C LEU A 161 29.14 12.28 1.78
N LEU A 162 28.16 12.96 1.19
CA LEU A 162 28.34 13.71 -0.06
C LEU A 162 29.44 14.77 0.07
N ASP A 163 29.45 15.54 1.16
CA ASP A 163 30.51 16.53 1.41
C ASP A 163 31.88 15.84 1.57
N ARG A 164 31.91 14.71 2.30
CA ARG A 164 33.13 13.92 2.54
C ARG A 164 33.68 13.23 1.29
N VAL A 165 32.90 13.03 0.23
CA VAL A 165 33.39 12.44 -1.03
C VAL A 165 34.58 13.21 -1.57
N LEU A 166 34.63 14.53 -1.38
CA LEU A 166 35.69 15.39 -1.90
C LEU A 166 37.05 15.12 -1.23
N ASP A 167 37.07 14.64 0.01
CA ASP A 167 38.29 14.42 0.79
C ASP A 167 38.66 12.94 0.94
N ALA A 168 37.68 12.02 0.92
CA ALA A 168 37.93 10.59 1.10
C ALA A 168 38.83 10.01 0.00
N MET A 169 39.59 8.97 0.31
CA MET A 169 40.52 8.33 -0.63
C MET A 169 39.93 7.10 -1.33
N ALA A 170 38.92 6.47 -0.73
CA ALA A 170 38.24 5.29 -1.25
C ALA A 170 36.84 5.15 -0.63
N TRP A 171 36.02 4.26 -1.18
CA TRP A 171 34.68 3.95 -0.65
C TRP A 171 34.68 3.51 0.82
N ASP A 172 35.65 2.70 1.24
CA ASP A 172 35.73 2.22 2.63
C ASP A 172 36.07 3.34 3.62
N ASP A 173 36.92 4.29 3.21
CA ASP A 173 37.28 5.49 4.00
C ASP A 173 36.09 6.47 4.09
N LEU A 174 35.34 6.60 3.00
CA LEU A 174 34.12 7.40 2.96
C LEU A 174 33.06 6.87 3.93
N LEU A 175 32.84 5.55 3.93
CA LEU A 175 31.80 4.89 4.73
C LEU A 175 32.27 4.49 6.15
N ALA A 176 33.46 4.89 6.56
CA ALA A 176 33.92 4.70 7.94
C ALA A 176 33.18 5.66 8.88
N ASP A 177 32.65 5.11 9.99
CA ASP A 177 32.11 5.92 11.10
C ASP A 177 33.29 6.64 11.77
N ARG A 178 33.30 7.97 11.69
CA ARG A 178 34.20 8.85 12.42
C ARG A 178 33.36 9.77 13.29
#